data_AF-A0A059WYF1-F1
#
_entry.id   AF-A0A059WYF1-F1
#
_cell.length_a   1.000
_cell.length_b   1.000
_cell.length_c   1.000
_cell.angle_alpha   90.00
_cell.angle_beta   90.00
_cell.angle_gamma   90.00
#
_symmetry.space_group_name_H-M   'P 1'
#
loop_
_entity.id
_entity.type
_entity.pdbx_description
1 polymer ?
#
loop_
_entity_poly.entity_id
_entity_poly.type
_entity_poly.pdbx_seq_one_letter_code
_entity_poly.pdbx_strand_id
1 'polypeptide(L)'
;PADSIVRDYAGFRTLDSVVRAKIVFGLSGCTIVSEEFHCPRALWIAQRHGLKAVAFAAPDLKSRRWTWRVKAREHLARVACALDLYVLGRNPKFSGPKEPIVLSSIAPWNFKALAAMSENRVIGNGNKIPWHLPEDFKWFKKMTTGQFVVMGRKTFESIGRPLPNRTTLILSRSSFQFPGVQTIADLDEIERAVPDLADRQVFICGGAQIYEQTLPLCSDLYLTLVKRVVEGDAFFPPFEDQFTLKEEILDCPDFKILHYQNKKIFSGKDAKLQSS
;
A
#
# COMPACT_ATOMS: atom_id res chain seq x y z
N PRO A 1 12.47 -8.16 -2.83
CA PRO A 1 13.21 -8.87 -1.74
C PRO A 1 12.84 -10.36 -1.80
N ALA A 2 13.47 -11.27 -1.04
CA ALA A 2 13.27 -12.72 -1.24
C ALA A 2 11.81 -13.18 -1.00
N ASP A 3 11.09 -12.45 -0.14
CA ASP A 3 9.67 -12.55 0.17
C ASP A 3 8.74 -12.13 -0.99
N SER A 4 9.22 -11.34 -1.95
CA SER A 4 8.46 -10.90 -3.13
C SER A 4 8.65 -11.80 -4.36
N ILE A 5 9.29 -12.96 -4.21
CA ILE A 5 9.57 -13.91 -5.29
C ILE A 5 8.69 -15.14 -5.12
N VAL A 6 7.70 -15.28 -6.00
CA VAL A 6 6.83 -16.46 -6.05
C VAL A 6 7.31 -17.39 -7.17
N ARG A 7 7.55 -18.66 -6.84
CA ARG A 7 7.95 -19.67 -7.82
C ARG A 7 6.72 -20.35 -8.41
N ASP A 8 6.53 -20.26 -9.72
CA ASP A 8 5.55 -21.10 -10.41
C ASP A 8 6.08 -22.53 -10.53
N TYR A 9 5.44 -23.48 -9.83
CA TYR A 9 5.84 -24.89 -9.83
C TYR A 9 5.48 -25.64 -11.11
N ALA A 10 4.61 -25.07 -11.97
CA ALA A 10 4.11 -25.76 -13.17
C ALA A 10 4.35 -24.99 -14.50
N GLY A 11 5.15 -23.93 -14.47
CA GLY A 11 5.55 -23.13 -15.63
C GLY A 11 6.68 -23.77 -16.45
N PHE A 12 6.53 -25.02 -16.88
CA PHE A 12 7.62 -25.77 -17.56
C PHE A 12 7.85 -25.37 -19.02
N ARG A 13 6.83 -24.84 -19.70
CA ARG A 13 6.93 -24.32 -21.08
C ARG A 13 6.57 -22.84 -21.08
N THR A 14 7.09 -22.09 -22.06
CA THR A 14 6.76 -20.66 -22.22
C THR A 14 5.25 -20.41 -22.31
N LEU A 15 4.48 -21.30 -22.96
CA LEU A 15 3.02 -21.23 -22.96
C LEU A 15 2.45 -21.35 -21.55
N ASP A 16 2.89 -22.35 -20.80
CA ASP A 16 2.36 -22.62 -19.46
C ASP A 16 2.66 -21.43 -18.54
N SER A 17 3.88 -20.90 -18.55
CA SER A 17 4.27 -19.75 -17.72
C SER A 17 3.44 -18.50 -18.01
N VAL A 18 3.25 -18.15 -19.30
CA VAL A 18 2.52 -16.94 -19.68
C VAL A 18 1.02 -17.07 -19.44
N VAL A 19 0.44 -18.23 -19.73
CA VAL A 19 -0.99 -18.46 -19.50
C VAL A 19 -1.30 -18.53 -18.00
N ARG A 20 -0.43 -19.19 -17.21
CA ARG A 20 -0.57 -19.26 -15.75
C ARG A 20 -0.34 -17.91 -15.09
N ALA A 21 0.56 -17.06 -15.59
CA ALA A 21 0.70 -15.67 -15.14
C ALA A 21 -0.65 -14.93 -15.10
N LYS A 22 -1.51 -15.15 -16.10
CA LYS A 22 -2.85 -14.57 -16.12
C LYS A 22 -3.86 -15.37 -15.31
N ILE A 23 -3.98 -16.68 -15.56
CA ILE A 23 -5.08 -17.51 -15.02
C ILE A 23 -4.87 -17.84 -13.55
N VAL A 24 -3.64 -18.18 -13.16
CA VAL A 24 -3.27 -18.60 -11.80
C VAL A 24 -2.96 -17.39 -10.95
N PHE A 25 -2.07 -16.53 -11.45
CA PHE A 25 -1.53 -15.40 -10.69
C PHE A 25 -2.32 -14.09 -10.84
N GLY A 26 -3.35 -14.07 -11.71
CA GLY A 26 -4.27 -12.94 -11.84
C GLY A 26 -3.68 -11.69 -12.49
N LEU A 27 -2.54 -11.81 -13.18
CA LEU A 27 -1.84 -10.66 -13.74
C LEU A 27 -2.59 -10.07 -14.95
N SER A 28 -2.71 -8.73 -14.97
CA SER A 28 -3.19 -7.97 -16.13
C SER A 28 -2.04 -7.47 -17.02
N GLY A 29 -0.83 -7.42 -16.45
CA GLY A 29 0.42 -7.22 -17.18
C GLY A 29 1.64 -7.71 -16.40
N CYS A 30 2.74 -7.91 -17.11
CA CYS A 30 3.99 -8.40 -16.53
C CYS A 30 5.23 -7.95 -17.32
N THR A 31 6.38 -8.00 -16.65
CA THR A 31 7.69 -7.90 -17.30
C THR A 31 8.29 -9.30 -17.37
N ILE A 32 8.63 -9.75 -18.58
CA ILE A 32 9.21 -11.06 -18.85
C ILE A 32 10.72 -10.89 -18.95
N VAL A 33 11.47 -11.52 -18.04
CA VAL A 33 12.93 -11.54 -18.11
C VAL A 33 13.34 -12.96 -18.50
N SER A 34 13.93 -13.12 -19.69
CA SER A 34 14.30 -14.43 -20.23
C SER A 34 15.46 -14.30 -21.22
N GLU A 35 15.96 -15.43 -21.72
CA GLU A 35 16.96 -15.43 -22.81
C GLU A 35 16.35 -14.79 -24.08
N GLU A 36 17.20 -14.18 -24.92
CA GLU A 36 16.77 -13.37 -26.07
C GLU A 36 15.81 -14.12 -26.99
N PHE A 37 16.08 -15.41 -27.24
CA PHE A 37 15.28 -16.23 -28.15
C PHE A 37 13.90 -16.63 -27.58
N HIS A 38 13.68 -16.53 -26.27
CA HIS A 38 12.40 -16.81 -25.63
C HIS A 38 11.46 -15.60 -25.63
N CYS A 39 12.02 -14.39 -25.68
CA CYS A 39 11.29 -13.13 -25.55
C CYS A 39 10.22 -12.92 -26.63
N PRO A 40 10.49 -13.10 -27.95
CA PRO A 40 9.47 -12.89 -28.99
C PRO A 40 8.26 -13.81 -28.84
N ARG A 41 8.52 -15.10 -28.55
CA ARG A 41 7.46 -16.10 -28.34
C ARG A 41 6.61 -15.77 -27.11
N ALA A 42 7.24 -15.37 -26.02
CA ALA A 42 6.55 -15.04 -24.78
C ALA A 42 5.65 -13.81 -24.93
N LEU A 43 6.14 -12.75 -25.58
CA LEU A 43 5.37 -11.53 -25.87
C LEU A 43 4.14 -11.83 -26.74
N TRP A 44 4.32 -12.64 -27.79
CA TRP A 44 3.22 -12.99 -28.69
C TRP A 44 2.12 -13.79 -27.97
N ILE A 45 2.51 -14.77 -27.14
CA ILE A 45 1.56 -15.54 -26.32
C ILE A 45 0.83 -14.60 -25.34
N ALA A 46 1.54 -13.68 -24.69
CA ALA A 46 0.94 -12.73 -23.75
C ALA A 46 -0.11 -11.85 -24.44
N GLN A 47 0.22 -11.30 -25.62
CA GLN A 47 -0.71 -10.48 -26.39
C GLN A 47 -1.98 -11.25 -26.79
N ARG A 48 -1.84 -12.49 -27.28
CA ARG A 48 -2.97 -13.33 -27.69
C ARG A 48 -3.89 -13.67 -26.51
N HIS A 49 -3.33 -13.84 -25.32
CA HIS A 49 -4.10 -14.09 -24.10
C HIS A 49 -4.52 -12.81 -23.38
N GLY A 50 -4.32 -11.62 -23.96
CA GLY A 50 -4.71 -10.34 -23.36
C GLY A 50 -3.99 -10.04 -22.05
N LEU A 51 -2.70 -10.36 -21.97
CA LEU A 51 -1.78 -9.99 -20.90
C LEU A 51 -0.82 -8.93 -21.45
N LYS A 52 -0.77 -7.75 -20.83
CA LYS A 52 0.16 -6.69 -21.26
C LYS A 52 1.58 -7.05 -20.84
N ALA A 53 2.45 -7.39 -21.79
CA ALA A 53 3.81 -7.82 -21.48
C ALA A 53 4.88 -6.95 -22.13
N VAL A 54 5.97 -6.74 -21.40
CA VAL A 54 7.25 -6.22 -21.93
C VAL A 54 8.31 -7.27 -21.65
N ALA A 55 9.24 -7.52 -22.58
CA ALA A 55 10.29 -8.52 -22.39
C ALA A 55 11.67 -7.90 -22.39
N PHE A 56 12.51 -8.32 -21.45
CA PHE A 56 13.93 -7.99 -21.38
C PHE A 56 14.75 -9.25 -21.60
N ALA A 57 15.58 -9.22 -22.65
CA ALA A 57 16.56 -10.25 -22.91
C ALA A 57 17.68 -10.15 -21.87
N ALA A 58 17.76 -11.13 -20.96
CA ALA A 58 18.89 -11.22 -20.04
C ALA A 58 20.15 -11.62 -20.83
N PRO A 59 21.31 -10.95 -20.62
CA PRO A 59 22.54 -11.35 -21.27
C PRO A 59 22.96 -12.75 -20.82
N ASP A 60 23.25 -13.63 -21.77
CA ASP A 60 23.69 -15.00 -21.49
C ASP A 60 24.91 -15.01 -20.56
N LEU A 61 24.78 -15.66 -19.40
CA LEU A 61 25.90 -16.05 -18.55
C LEU A 61 26.70 -17.15 -19.29
N LYS A 62 27.60 -16.71 -20.17
CA LYS A 62 28.55 -17.48 -20.99
C LYS A 62 28.73 -18.96 -20.60
N SER A 63 28.30 -19.88 -21.46
CA SER A 63 29.00 -21.15 -21.68
C SER A 63 29.15 -21.52 -23.17
N ARG A 64 30.37 -21.24 -23.66
CA ARG A 64 31.21 -21.98 -24.62
C ARG A 64 30.58 -22.91 -25.70
N ARG A 65 30.91 -22.57 -26.97
CA ARG A 65 30.91 -23.37 -28.22
C ARG A 65 29.54 -23.86 -28.76
N TRP A 66 28.81 -22.94 -29.38
CA TRP A 66 27.67 -23.24 -30.24
C TRP A 66 28.11 -23.60 -31.67
N THR A 67 28.09 -24.89 -32.01
CA THR A 67 28.31 -25.38 -33.38
C THR A 67 27.04 -25.18 -34.24
N TRP A 68 27.18 -24.95 -35.55
CA TRP A 68 26.05 -24.74 -36.49
C TRP A 68 24.96 -25.82 -36.42
N ARG A 69 25.32 -27.07 -36.06
CA ARG A 69 24.38 -28.17 -35.83
C ARG A 69 23.41 -27.92 -34.66
N VAL A 70 23.85 -27.22 -33.61
CA VAL A 70 23.01 -26.88 -32.45
C VAL A 70 21.97 -25.82 -32.85
N LYS A 71 22.39 -24.79 -33.61
CA LYS A 71 21.48 -23.77 -34.17
C LYS A 71 20.41 -24.37 -35.09
N ALA A 72 20.80 -25.33 -35.94
CA ALA A 72 19.86 -26.02 -36.83
C ALA A 72 18.85 -26.89 -36.05
N ARG A 73 19.31 -27.63 -35.04
CA ARG A 73 18.43 -28.46 -34.19
C ARG A 73 17.46 -27.60 -33.38
N GLU A 74 17.90 -26.45 -32.90
CA GLU A 74 17.04 -25.45 -32.25
C GLU A 74 15.99 -24.88 -33.21
N HIS A 75 16.37 -24.52 -34.43
CA HIS A 75 15.42 -24.01 -35.41
C HIS A 75 14.32 -25.01 -35.75
N LEU A 76 14.68 -26.30 -35.89
CA LEU A 76 13.70 -27.37 -36.09
C LEU A 76 12.81 -27.57 -34.86
N ALA A 77 13.36 -27.48 -33.64
CA ALA A 77 12.57 -27.52 -32.42
C ALA A 77 11.60 -26.31 -32.30
N ARG A 78 11.99 -25.14 -32.82
CA ARG A 78 11.13 -23.93 -32.89
C ARG A 78 9.96 -24.14 -33.87
N VAL A 79 10.22 -24.71 -35.04
CA VAL A 79 9.17 -25.01 -36.03
C VAL A 79 8.23 -26.10 -35.51
N ALA A 80 8.76 -27.15 -34.87
CA ALA A 80 7.95 -28.20 -34.26
C ALA A 80 7.10 -27.69 -33.09
N CYS A 81 7.64 -26.81 -32.24
CA CYS A 81 6.89 -26.17 -31.16
C CYS A 81 5.78 -25.25 -31.70
N ALA A 82 6.05 -24.53 -32.80
CA ALA A 82 5.03 -23.76 -33.49
C ALA A 82 3.93 -24.68 -34.03
N LEU A 83 4.27 -25.74 -34.76
CA LEU A 83 3.29 -26.73 -35.23
C LEU A 83 2.43 -27.31 -34.09
N ASP A 84 3.05 -27.68 -32.97
CA ASP A 84 2.37 -28.21 -31.77
C ASP A 84 1.38 -27.21 -31.14
N LEU A 85 1.69 -25.91 -31.20
CA LEU A 85 0.85 -24.83 -30.68
C LEU A 85 -0.26 -24.42 -31.67
N TYR A 86 0.07 -24.33 -32.95
CA TYR A 86 -0.78 -23.73 -33.98
C TYR A 86 -1.72 -24.73 -34.67
N VAL A 87 -1.39 -26.03 -34.72
CA VAL A 87 -2.23 -27.05 -35.38
C VAL A 87 -3.03 -27.89 -34.37
N LEU A 88 -2.44 -28.22 -33.22
CA LEU A 88 -3.03 -29.18 -32.27
C LEU A 88 -3.83 -28.54 -31.14
N GLY A 89 -3.89 -27.20 -31.03
CA GLY A 89 -4.74 -26.49 -30.07
C GLY A 89 -4.51 -26.88 -28.60
N ARG A 90 -3.27 -27.23 -28.23
CA ARG A 90 -2.97 -27.77 -26.90
C ARG A 90 -3.09 -26.70 -25.81
N ASN A 91 -4.02 -26.94 -24.88
CA ASN A 91 -4.12 -26.20 -23.63
C ASN A 91 -2.95 -26.53 -22.67
N PRO A 92 -2.66 -25.67 -21.68
CA PRO A 92 -1.71 -25.99 -20.62
C PRO A 92 -2.11 -27.30 -19.93
N LYS A 93 -1.13 -28.17 -19.71
CA LYS A 93 -1.38 -29.53 -19.16
C LYS A 93 -1.91 -29.49 -17.72
N PHE A 94 -1.66 -28.39 -17.01
CA PHE A 94 -2.08 -28.19 -15.63
C PHE A 94 -2.31 -26.70 -15.35
N SER A 95 -3.57 -26.29 -15.20
CA SER A 95 -3.90 -24.92 -14.79
C SER A 95 -3.73 -24.71 -13.29
N GLY A 96 -3.83 -25.74 -12.44
CA GLY A 96 -3.72 -25.60 -10.98
C GLY A 96 -4.81 -24.71 -10.35
N PRO A 97 -4.88 -24.63 -9.01
CA PRO A 97 -5.75 -23.67 -8.32
C PRO A 97 -5.26 -22.24 -8.57
N LYS A 98 -6.15 -21.25 -8.46
CA LYS A 98 -5.77 -19.83 -8.53
C LYS A 98 -4.92 -19.48 -7.31
N GLU A 99 -3.75 -18.91 -7.55
CA GLU A 99 -2.80 -18.44 -6.53
C GLU A 99 -2.46 -16.99 -6.89
N PRO A 100 -3.39 -16.03 -6.70
CA PRO A 100 -3.14 -14.65 -7.09
C PRO A 100 -1.90 -14.13 -6.36
N ILE A 101 -0.99 -13.48 -7.09
CA ILE A 101 0.11 -12.76 -6.45
C ILE A 101 -0.53 -11.57 -5.76
N VAL A 102 -0.70 -11.68 -4.46
CA VAL A 102 -1.00 -10.54 -3.60
C VAL A 102 0.31 -9.74 -3.52
N LEU A 103 0.56 -8.92 -4.54
CA LEU A 103 1.50 -7.82 -4.38
C LEU A 103 0.89 -6.96 -3.28
N SER A 104 1.55 -6.85 -2.13
CA SER A 104 1.25 -5.88 -1.06
C SER A 104 1.31 -4.41 -1.51
N SER A 105 1.25 -4.18 -2.82
CA SER A 105 1.39 -2.90 -3.52
C SER A 105 0.29 -1.88 -3.25
N ILE A 106 -0.73 -2.20 -2.43
CA ILE A 106 -1.45 -1.21 -1.64
C ILE A 106 -1.82 -1.97 -0.37
N ALA A 107 -1.05 -1.79 0.68
CA ALA A 107 -1.43 -2.35 1.96
C ALA A 107 -2.86 -1.80 2.28
N PRO A 108 -3.86 -2.66 2.56
CA PRO A 108 -5.29 -2.34 2.55
C PRO A 108 -5.72 -1.47 3.75
N TRP A 109 -4.78 -0.71 4.31
CA TRP A 109 -4.99 0.05 5.53
C TRP A 109 -5.86 1.26 5.21
N ASN A 110 -7.11 1.20 5.67
CA ASN A 110 -7.91 2.40 5.89
C ASN A 110 -7.33 3.16 7.09
N PHE A 111 -6.10 3.68 6.97
CA PHE A 111 -5.58 4.62 7.95
C PHE A 111 -6.52 5.83 7.98
N LYS A 112 -6.76 6.33 9.18
CA LYS A 112 -7.58 7.51 9.42
C LYS A 112 -6.74 8.52 10.16
N ALA A 113 -6.57 9.71 9.61
CA ALA A 113 -5.95 10.81 10.34
C ALA A 113 -6.99 11.46 11.25
N LEU A 114 -6.60 11.79 12.48
CA LEU A 114 -7.43 12.52 13.44
C LEU A 114 -6.61 13.63 14.06
N ALA A 115 -6.92 14.88 13.71
CA ALA A 115 -6.11 16.04 14.05
C ALA A 115 -6.98 17.21 14.54
N ALA A 116 -6.39 18.08 15.36
CA ALA A 116 -6.94 19.38 15.72
C ALA A 116 -5.99 20.47 15.23
N MET A 117 -6.53 21.47 14.53
CA MET A 117 -5.78 22.47 13.79
C MET A 117 -6.46 23.84 13.89
N SER A 118 -5.69 24.88 14.19
CA SER A 118 -6.14 26.28 14.13
C SER A 118 -6.31 26.79 12.69
N GLU A 119 -6.91 27.97 12.52
CA GLU A 119 -7.13 28.57 11.20
C GLU A 119 -5.82 28.84 10.43
N ASN A 120 -4.73 29.12 11.15
CA ASN A 120 -3.40 29.29 10.59
C ASN A 120 -2.55 28.00 10.60
N ARG A 121 -3.21 26.83 10.63
CA ARG A 121 -2.62 25.48 10.59
C ARG A 121 -1.76 25.08 11.78
N VAL A 122 -1.61 25.91 12.82
CA VAL A 122 -0.88 25.51 14.02
C VAL A 122 -1.59 24.34 14.70
N ILE A 123 -0.81 23.34 15.11
CA ILE A 123 -1.25 22.15 15.87
C ILE A 123 -0.49 21.98 17.19
N GLY A 124 0.56 22.76 17.40
CA GLY A 124 1.39 22.68 18.61
C GLY A 124 2.28 23.90 18.79
N ASN A 125 2.61 24.17 20.06
CA ASN A 125 3.57 25.17 20.48
C ASN A 125 4.34 24.64 21.70
N GLY A 126 5.66 24.47 21.62
CA GLY A 126 6.48 24.04 22.75
C GLY A 126 6.11 22.64 23.27
N ASN A 127 5.83 21.70 22.36
CA ASN A 127 5.31 20.36 22.66
C ASN A 127 3.98 20.35 23.44
N LYS A 128 3.13 21.37 23.29
CA LYS A 128 1.78 21.40 23.87
C LYS A 128 0.77 21.86 22.84
N ILE A 129 -0.50 21.52 23.07
CA ILE A 129 -1.61 22.07 22.30
C ILE A 129 -1.88 23.50 22.83
N PRO A 130 -1.88 24.54 21.99
CA PRO A 130 -1.99 25.94 22.43
C PRO A 130 -3.42 26.37 22.79
N TRP A 131 -4.35 25.42 22.91
CA TRP A 131 -5.73 25.65 23.34
C TRP A 131 -6.21 24.52 24.25
N HIS A 132 -7.29 24.80 24.99
CA HIS A 132 -7.98 23.81 25.80
C HIS A 132 -9.43 23.70 25.35
N LEU A 133 -9.78 22.56 24.74
CA LEU A 133 -11.12 22.25 24.21
C LEU A 133 -11.56 20.87 24.71
N PRO A 134 -12.24 20.78 25.87
CA PRO A 134 -12.69 19.51 26.44
C PRO A 134 -13.55 18.67 25.46
N GLU A 135 -14.35 19.33 24.64
CA GLU A 135 -15.27 18.75 23.67
C GLU A 135 -14.51 18.05 22.54
N ASP A 136 -13.38 18.63 22.09
CA ASP A 136 -12.47 17.99 21.14
C ASP A 136 -11.79 16.77 21.76
N PHE A 137 -11.36 16.84 23.04
CA PHE A 137 -10.83 15.66 23.74
C PHE A 137 -11.87 14.54 23.89
N LYS A 138 -13.15 14.88 24.13
CA LYS A 138 -14.27 13.92 24.15
C LYS A 138 -14.45 13.27 22.78
N TRP A 139 -14.40 14.06 21.70
CA TRP A 139 -14.44 13.56 20.33
C TRP A 139 -13.27 12.62 20.02
N PHE A 140 -12.04 13.03 20.33
CA PHE A 140 -10.85 12.22 20.15
C PHE A 140 -10.95 10.89 20.89
N LYS A 141 -11.40 10.92 22.15
CA LYS A 141 -11.63 9.71 22.94
C LYS A 141 -12.70 8.82 22.31
N LYS A 142 -13.82 9.38 21.86
CA LYS A 142 -14.91 8.64 21.20
C LYS A 142 -14.41 7.91 19.95
N MET A 143 -13.65 8.59 19.10
CA MET A 143 -13.14 8.03 17.85
C MET A 143 -12.10 6.94 18.07
N THR A 144 -11.23 7.11 19.07
CA THR A 144 -10.06 6.25 19.24
C THR A 144 -10.25 5.11 20.24
N THR A 145 -11.31 5.10 21.07
CA THR A 145 -11.51 4.05 22.08
C THR A 145 -11.68 2.68 21.42
N GLY A 146 -10.93 1.69 21.91
CA GLY A 146 -10.89 0.33 21.36
C GLY A 146 -10.04 0.21 20.09
N GLN A 147 -9.45 1.30 19.60
CA GLN A 147 -8.73 1.36 18.32
C GLN A 147 -7.22 1.40 18.52
N PHE A 148 -6.47 1.37 17.42
CA PHE A 148 -5.04 1.63 17.40
C PHE A 148 -4.80 3.13 17.19
N VAL A 149 -3.86 3.68 17.95
CA VAL A 149 -3.43 5.08 17.82
C VAL A 149 -1.94 5.11 17.53
N VAL A 150 -1.58 5.70 16.40
CA VAL A 150 -0.20 5.89 15.97
C VAL A 150 0.16 7.34 16.20
N MET A 151 1.26 7.58 16.90
CA MET A 151 1.79 8.92 17.09
C MET A 151 3.30 8.94 17.16
N GLY A 152 3.90 10.10 16.94
CA GLY A 152 5.33 10.32 17.10
C GLY A 152 5.73 10.41 18.56
N ARG A 153 7.00 10.11 18.85
CA ARG A 153 7.56 10.16 20.21
C ARG A 153 7.28 11.48 20.94
N LYS A 154 7.55 12.63 20.31
CA LYS A 154 7.33 13.96 20.93
C LYS A 154 5.88 14.20 21.32
N THR A 155 4.95 13.74 20.49
CA THR A 155 3.50 13.83 20.77
C THR A 155 3.14 12.96 21.97
N PHE A 156 3.67 11.73 22.05
CA PHE A 156 3.47 10.89 23.22
C PHE A 156 4.08 11.49 24.49
N GLU A 157 5.30 12.03 24.41
CA GLU A 157 5.97 12.71 25.52
C GLU A 157 5.14 13.90 26.04
N SER A 158 4.47 14.64 25.16
CA SER A 158 3.55 15.73 25.56
C SER A 158 2.31 15.24 26.32
N ILE A 159 1.82 14.04 26.01
CA ILE A 159 0.68 13.40 26.70
C ILE A 159 1.15 12.79 28.02
N GLY A 160 2.36 12.25 28.04
CA GLY A 160 3.05 11.72 29.22
C GLY A 160 2.55 10.36 29.72
N ARG A 161 1.56 9.75 29.06
CA ARG A 161 1.00 8.46 29.48
C ARG A 161 0.32 7.69 28.34
N PRO A 162 0.25 6.34 28.43
CA PRO A 162 -0.59 5.53 27.55
C PRO A 162 -2.05 5.95 27.64
N LEU A 163 -2.71 5.92 26.49
CA LEU A 163 -4.11 6.26 26.41
C LEU A 163 -4.96 5.04 26.84
N PRO A 164 -5.83 5.16 27.86
CA PRO A 164 -6.60 4.01 28.34
C PRO A 164 -7.54 3.47 27.26
N ASN A 165 -7.73 2.14 27.26
CA ASN A 165 -8.56 1.40 26.31
C ASN A 165 -8.16 1.58 24.84
N ARG A 166 -6.86 1.84 24.59
CA ARG A 166 -6.28 2.05 23.26
C ARG A 166 -4.95 1.32 23.18
N THR A 167 -4.66 0.77 22.01
CA THR A 167 -3.31 0.28 21.73
C THR A 167 -2.51 1.43 21.14
N THR A 168 -1.49 1.90 21.88
CA THR A 168 -0.66 3.03 21.48
C THR A 168 0.59 2.53 20.78
N LEU A 169 0.77 2.97 19.52
CA LEU A 169 1.94 2.71 18.69
C LEU A 169 2.75 4.00 18.53
N ILE A 170 4.03 3.94 18.88
CA ILE A 170 4.96 5.06 18.76
C ILE A 170 5.79 4.87 17.50
N LEU A 171 5.58 5.72 16.50
CA LEU A 171 6.40 5.73 15.30
C LEU A 171 7.68 6.52 15.57
N SER A 172 8.80 5.80 15.65
CA SER A 172 10.10 6.36 16.00
C SER A 172 11.25 5.51 15.46
N ARG A 173 12.24 6.15 14.84
CA ARG A 173 13.47 5.49 14.38
C ARG A 173 14.44 5.16 15.52
N SER A 174 14.33 5.84 16.66
CA SER A 174 15.13 5.52 17.85
C SER A 174 14.43 4.44 18.67
N SER A 175 15.22 3.60 19.36
CA SER A 175 14.73 2.62 20.33
C SER A 175 14.09 3.32 21.54
N PHE A 176 12.82 3.67 21.42
CA PHE A 176 12.00 4.22 22.51
C PHE A 176 11.28 3.08 23.22
N GLN A 177 11.29 3.07 24.54
CA GLN A 177 10.57 2.09 25.34
C GLN A 177 9.77 2.81 26.43
N PHE A 178 8.49 2.48 26.54
CA PHE A 178 7.63 2.95 27.61
C PHE A 178 6.61 1.87 27.95
N PRO A 179 6.35 1.58 29.24
CA PRO A 179 5.37 0.55 29.62
C PRO A 179 3.97 0.82 29.06
N GLY A 180 3.37 -0.19 28.41
CA GLY A 180 2.01 -0.09 27.87
C GLY A 180 1.89 0.59 26.49
N VAL A 181 3.01 0.87 25.81
CA VAL A 181 3.03 1.26 24.39
C VAL A 181 3.98 0.36 23.61
N GLN A 182 3.77 0.26 22.30
CA GLN A 182 4.69 -0.43 21.39
C GLN A 182 5.37 0.60 20.49
N THR A 183 6.64 0.40 20.20
CA THR A 183 7.39 1.27 19.29
C THR A 183 7.59 0.55 17.96
N ILE A 184 7.31 1.25 16.87
CA ILE A 184 7.50 0.78 15.49
C ILE A 184 8.46 1.73 14.77
N ALA A 185 9.34 1.18 13.94
CA ALA A 185 10.32 1.97 13.18
C ALA A 185 9.73 2.49 11.87
N ASP A 186 8.75 1.77 11.32
CA ASP A 186 8.08 2.07 10.06
C ASP A 186 6.58 1.69 10.15
N LEU A 187 5.75 2.27 9.28
CA LEU A 187 4.32 1.95 9.19
C LEU A 187 4.08 0.53 8.69
N ASP A 188 4.98 -0.02 7.87
CA ASP A 188 4.90 -1.40 7.39
C ASP A 188 5.03 -2.42 8.53
N GLU A 189 5.52 -2.00 9.71
CA GLU A 189 5.60 -2.85 10.89
C GLU A 189 4.28 -2.96 11.65
N ILE A 190 3.29 -2.11 11.33
CA ILE A 190 1.98 -2.12 11.99
C ILE A 190 1.31 -3.50 11.84
N GLU A 191 1.45 -4.14 10.68
CA GLU A 191 0.91 -5.49 10.43
C GLU A 191 1.48 -6.54 11.39
N ARG A 192 2.80 -6.47 11.64
CA ARG A 192 3.50 -7.38 12.56
C ARG A 192 3.19 -7.06 14.01
N ALA A 193 3.01 -5.77 14.33
CA ALA A 193 2.64 -5.33 15.67
C ALA A 193 1.17 -5.64 16.01
N VAL A 194 0.33 -5.85 14.99
CA VAL A 194 -1.13 -5.93 15.14
C VAL A 194 -1.72 -7.12 14.39
N PRO A 195 -1.65 -8.34 14.95
CA PRO A 195 -2.27 -9.52 14.35
C PRO A 195 -3.82 -9.47 14.30
N ASP A 196 -4.46 -8.66 15.15
CA ASP A 196 -5.93 -8.52 15.26
C ASP A 196 -6.51 -7.32 14.48
N LEU A 197 -5.92 -6.99 13.33
CA LEU A 197 -6.24 -5.78 12.56
C LEU A 197 -7.63 -5.82 11.87
N ALA A 198 -8.26 -6.99 11.77
CA ALA A 198 -9.50 -7.16 11.02
C ALA A 198 -10.69 -6.38 11.59
N ASP A 199 -10.75 -6.18 12.92
CA ASP A 199 -11.93 -5.61 13.60
C ASP A 199 -11.70 -4.18 14.13
N ARG A 200 -10.51 -3.61 13.91
CA ARG A 200 -10.06 -2.37 14.54
C ARG A 200 -9.46 -1.42 13.52
N GLN A 201 -9.66 -0.13 13.76
CA GLN A 201 -9.17 0.96 12.94
C GLN A 201 -7.82 1.47 13.46
N VAL A 202 -7.02 2.00 12.55
CA VAL A 202 -5.75 2.64 12.87
C VAL A 202 -5.87 4.15 12.67
N PHE A 203 -5.76 4.89 13.77
CA PHE A 203 -5.80 6.34 13.79
C PHE A 203 -4.40 6.92 13.84
N ILE A 204 -4.06 7.78 12.89
CA ILE A 204 -2.86 8.61 12.96
C ILE A 204 -3.20 9.89 13.73
N CYS A 205 -2.50 10.09 14.85
CA CYS A 205 -2.76 11.17 15.81
C CYS A 205 -1.59 12.16 15.92
N GLY A 206 -0.74 12.22 14.89
CA GLY A 206 0.31 13.22 14.73
C GLY A 206 1.64 12.86 15.41
N GLY A 207 2.58 13.79 15.59
CA GLY A 207 2.53 15.22 15.24
C GLY A 207 2.83 15.53 13.77
N ALA A 208 3.25 16.77 13.50
CA ALA A 208 3.42 17.33 12.15
C ALA A 208 4.18 16.41 11.17
N GLN A 209 5.36 15.91 11.57
CA GLN A 209 6.18 15.01 10.74
C GLN A 209 5.48 13.68 10.45
N ILE A 210 4.69 13.18 11.40
CA ILE A 210 3.95 11.93 11.22
C ILE A 210 2.80 12.17 10.23
N TYR A 211 2.07 13.27 10.36
CA TYR A 211 1.03 13.63 9.39
C TYR A 211 1.60 13.80 7.98
N GLU A 212 2.73 14.51 7.84
CA GLU A 212 3.38 14.72 6.55
C GLU A 212 3.72 13.39 5.84
N GLN A 213 4.20 12.40 6.60
CA GLN A 213 4.55 11.08 6.07
C GLN A 213 3.34 10.19 5.79
N THR A 214 2.25 10.34 6.55
CA THR A 214 1.14 9.37 6.59
C THR A 214 -0.11 9.81 5.86
N LEU A 215 -0.34 11.11 5.66
CA LEU A 215 -1.54 11.61 4.98
C LEU A 215 -1.75 11.02 3.59
N PRO A 216 -0.72 10.81 2.74
CA PRO A 216 -0.88 10.15 1.45
C PRO A 216 -1.46 8.72 1.54
N LEU A 217 -1.28 8.07 2.70
CA LEU A 217 -1.73 6.71 2.99
C LEU A 217 -3.09 6.69 3.71
N CYS A 218 -3.59 7.83 4.18
CA CYS A 218 -4.84 7.92 4.92
C CYS A 218 -6.04 7.97 3.98
N SER A 219 -7.02 7.11 4.24
CA SER A 219 -8.31 7.08 3.55
C SER A 219 -9.23 8.24 3.95
N ASP A 220 -9.24 8.56 5.24
CA ASP A 220 -10.06 9.61 5.84
C ASP A 220 -9.19 10.53 6.69
N LEU A 221 -9.59 11.80 6.76
CA LEU A 221 -9.07 12.79 7.69
C LEU A 221 -10.25 13.39 8.46
N TYR A 222 -10.27 13.19 9.77
CA TYR A 222 -11.18 13.86 10.70
C TYR A 222 -10.43 15.04 11.32
N LEU A 223 -10.83 16.25 10.93
CA LEU A 223 -10.15 17.48 11.29
C LEU A 223 -11.03 18.32 12.20
N THR A 224 -10.59 18.53 13.44
CA THR A 224 -11.12 19.57 14.30
C THR A 224 -10.49 20.90 13.87
N LEU A 225 -11.23 21.74 13.14
CA LEU A 225 -10.81 23.08 12.76
C LEU A 225 -11.19 24.07 13.87
N VAL A 226 -10.20 24.52 14.64
CA VAL A 226 -10.39 25.48 15.72
C VAL A 226 -10.46 26.90 15.14
N LYS A 227 -11.54 27.62 15.42
CA LYS A 227 -11.86 28.96 14.89
C LYS A 227 -11.07 30.07 15.61
N ARG A 228 -9.75 29.92 15.61
CA ARG A 228 -8.81 30.89 16.18
C ARG A 228 -7.49 30.81 15.44
N VAL A 229 -6.77 31.93 15.42
CA VAL A 229 -5.37 32.01 15.01
C VAL A 229 -4.51 32.00 16.28
N VAL A 230 -3.47 31.18 16.32
CA VAL A 230 -2.55 31.07 17.47
C VAL A 230 -1.10 31.01 17.01
N GLU A 231 -0.18 31.40 17.87
CA GLU A 231 1.24 31.20 17.64
C GLU A 231 1.65 29.74 17.93
N GLY A 232 2.54 29.19 17.12
CA GLY A 232 3.09 27.85 17.34
C GLY A 232 4.25 27.50 16.42
N ASP A 233 4.89 26.39 16.77
CA ASP A 233 6.10 25.85 16.14
C ASP A 233 5.84 24.59 15.31
N ALA A 234 4.64 24.02 15.42
CA ALA A 234 4.21 22.85 14.67
C ALA A 234 2.95 23.15 13.86
N PHE A 235 3.01 22.87 12.57
CA PHE A 235 1.94 23.15 11.61
C PHE A 235 1.42 21.84 11.00
N PHE A 236 0.12 21.79 10.73
CA PHE A 236 -0.47 20.72 9.95
C PHE A 236 -0.06 20.89 8.48
N PRO A 237 0.41 19.83 7.82
CA PRO A 237 0.84 19.92 6.43
C PRO A 237 -0.33 20.27 5.49
N PRO A 238 -0.05 20.84 4.31
CA PRO A 238 -1.02 20.95 3.22
C PRO A 238 -1.63 19.59 2.88
N PHE A 239 -2.95 19.55 2.68
CA PHE A 239 -3.69 18.30 2.43
C PHE A 239 -4.81 18.47 1.38
N GLU A 240 -5.11 19.70 0.99
CA GLU A 240 -6.22 20.07 0.12
C GLU A 240 -6.07 19.54 -1.31
N ASP A 241 -4.84 19.27 -1.74
CA ASP A 241 -4.54 18.63 -3.02
C ASP A 241 -4.97 17.15 -3.00
N GLN A 242 -4.84 16.48 -1.86
CA GLN A 242 -5.07 15.05 -1.67
C GLN A 242 -6.48 14.70 -1.20
N PHE A 243 -7.14 15.60 -0.47
CA PHE A 243 -8.42 15.34 0.17
C PHE A 243 -9.53 16.27 -0.31
N THR A 244 -10.77 15.78 -0.26
CA THR A 244 -11.98 16.58 -0.51
C THR A 244 -12.88 16.55 0.72
N LEU A 245 -13.57 17.65 1.01
CA LEU A 245 -14.51 17.73 2.12
C LEU A 245 -15.72 16.84 1.78
N LYS A 246 -16.02 15.89 2.66
CA LYS A 246 -17.16 15.00 2.51
C LYS A 246 -18.37 15.51 3.31
N GLU A 247 -18.15 15.84 4.57
CA GLU A 247 -19.20 16.33 5.46
C GLU A 247 -18.64 17.21 6.58
N GLU A 248 -19.48 18.10 7.09
CA GLU A 248 -19.28 18.83 8.34
C GLU A 248 -20.06 18.10 9.43
N ILE A 249 -19.35 17.45 10.36
CA ILE A 249 -19.94 16.59 11.40
C ILE A 249 -20.52 17.44 12.54
N LEU A 250 -19.83 18.52 12.90
CA LEU A 250 -20.20 19.37 14.02
C LEU A 250 -19.72 20.80 13.77
N ASP A 251 -20.56 21.78 14.10
CA ASP A 251 -20.20 23.19 14.12
C ASP A 251 -20.54 23.80 15.49
N CYS A 252 -19.52 24.18 16.23
CA CYS A 252 -19.63 24.86 17.52
C CYS A 252 -19.02 26.27 17.43
N PRO A 253 -19.30 27.18 18.37
CA PRO A 253 -18.70 28.52 18.38
C PRO A 253 -17.16 28.53 18.30
N ASP A 254 -16.50 27.59 18.97
CA ASP A 254 -15.03 27.55 19.08
C ASP A 254 -14.32 26.71 18.00
N PHE A 255 -15.00 25.74 17.38
CA PHE A 255 -14.41 24.82 16.42
C PHE A 255 -15.45 24.09 15.55
N LYS A 256 -15.00 23.53 14.43
CA LYS A 256 -15.76 22.61 13.58
C LYS A 256 -15.11 21.22 13.60
N ILE A 257 -15.89 20.17 13.39
CA ILE A 257 -15.37 18.84 13.07
C ILE A 257 -15.72 18.56 11.62
N LEU A 258 -14.69 18.39 10.79
CA LEU A 258 -14.80 18.19 9.35
C LEU A 258 -14.30 16.80 9.00
N HIS A 259 -15.02 16.11 8.12
CA HIS A 259 -14.58 14.84 7.55
C HIS A 259 -14.19 15.04 6.09
N TYR A 260 -12.92 14.75 5.83
CA TYR A 260 -12.30 14.76 4.52
C TYR A 260 -12.02 13.33 4.05
N GLN A 261 -12.15 13.11 2.75
CA GLN A 261 -11.86 11.82 2.12
C GLN A 261 -10.76 11.96 1.06
N ASN A 262 -9.85 11.00 1.01
CA ASN A 262 -8.74 11.00 0.07
C ASN A 262 -9.20 10.72 -1.37
N LYS A 263 -8.86 11.63 -2.30
CA LYS A 263 -9.28 11.59 -3.70
C LYS A 263 -8.77 10.34 -4.43
N LYS A 264 -7.50 9.97 -4.21
CA LYS A 264 -6.82 8.88 -4.94
C LYS A 264 -7.32 7.52 -4.50
N ILE A 265 -7.39 7.29 -3.20
CA ILE A 265 -7.80 5.99 -2.63
C ILE A 265 -9.25 5.68 -2.99
N PHE A 266 -10.13 6.68 -3.05
CA PHE A 266 -11.52 6.48 -3.42
C PHE A 266 -11.72 6.30 -4.93
N SER A 267 -11.00 7.05 -5.78
CA SER A 267 -11.06 6.86 -7.24
C SER A 267 -10.67 5.45 -7.71
N GLY A 268 -9.81 4.75 -6.95
CA GLY A 268 -9.43 3.36 -7.23
C GLY A 268 -10.49 2.31 -6.85
N LYS A 269 -11.43 2.64 -5.94
CA LYS A 269 -12.56 1.77 -5.58
C LYS A 269 -13.69 1.86 -6.60
N ASP A 270 -14.02 3.07 -7.06
CA ASP A 270 -15.08 3.28 -8.06
C ASP A 270 -14.71 2.66 -9.42
N ALA A 271 -13.45 2.72 -9.82
CA ALA A 271 -12.97 2.06 -11.04
C ALA A 271 -13.09 0.53 -10.99
N LYS A 272 -13.07 -0.10 -9.79
CA LYS A 272 -13.27 -1.54 -9.61
C LYS A 272 -14.75 -1.93 -9.58
N LEU A 273 -15.64 -1.07 -9.09
CA LEU A 273 -17.08 -1.35 -9.10
C LEU A 273 -17.68 -1.24 -10.50
N GLN A 274 -17.13 -0.40 -11.39
CA GLN A 274 -17.62 -0.28 -12.77
C GLN A 274 -17.08 -1.35 -13.73
N SER A 275 -16.14 -2.19 -13.29
CA SER A 275 -15.55 -3.27 -14.08
C SER A 275 -15.93 -4.68 -13.59
N SER A 276 -16.94 -4.78 -12.71
CA SER A 276 -17.45 -6.04 -12.16
C SER A 276 -18.79 -6.41 -12.77
#